data_AF-A0ABD1N177-F1
#
_entry.id   AF-A0ABD1N177-F1
#
_cell.length_a   1.000
_cell.length_b   1.000
_cell.length_c   1.000
_cell.angle_alpha   90.00
_cell.angle_beta   90.00
_cell.angle_gamma   90.00
#
_symmetry.space_group_name_H-M   'P 1'
#
loop_
_entity.id
_entity.type
_entity.pdbx_description
1 polymer ?
#
loop_
_entity_poly.entity_id
_entity_poly.type
_entity_poly.pdbx_seq_one_letter_code
_entity_poly.pdbx_strand_id
1 'polypeptide(L)'
;MEAEGIKPDHVTFKGVLLACVEEGIVKFGNDCFNSMRSEYHVLPWMEHYDCMIELYSGHGCMDELENFMRTMTIEPTLAMLNRVLAACQKNECP
;
A
#
# COMPACT_ATOMS: atom_id res chain seq x y z
N MET A 1 -12.50 7.14 -16.95
CA MET A 1 -13.14 6.39 -15.84
C MET A 1 -14.11 7.27 -15.06
N GLU A 2 -13.70 8.08 -14.09
CA GLU A 2 -14.66 8.84 -13.25
C GLU A 2 -15.45 9.91 -14.02
N ALA A 3 -14.80 10.64 -14.93
CA ALA A 3 -15.46 11.63 -15.80
C ALA A 3 -16.53 11.00 -16.73
N GLU A 4 -16.45 9.68 -16.93
CA GLU A 4 -17.41 8.88 -17.70
C GLU A 4 -18.44 8.19 -16.78
N GLY A 5 -18.42 8.46 -15.47
CA GLY A 5 -19.31 7.85 -14.49
C GLY A 5 -18.96 6.42 -14.10
N ILE A 6 -17.79 5.91 -14.50
CA ILE A 6 -17.32 4.56 -14.18
C ILE A 6 -16.59 4.60 -12.84
N LYS A 7 -17.08 3.83 -11.86
CA LYS A 7 -16.47 3.75 -10.52
C LYS A 7 -15.21 2.88 -10.56
N PRO A 8 -14.10 3.33 -9.95
CA PRO A 8 -12.93 2.51 -9.67
C PRO A 8 -13.31 1.23 -8.91
N ASP A 9 -12.67 0.13 -9.27
CA ASP A 9 -12.78 -1.17 -8.62
C ASP A 9 -11.43 -1.62 -8.05
N HIS A 10 -11.41 -2.84 -7.47
CA HIS A 10 -10.19 -3.44 -6.93
C HIS A 10 -9.03 -3.48 -7.94
N VAL A 11 -9.29 -3.79 -9.22
CA VAL A 11 -8.25 -3.85 -10.25
C VAL A 11 -7.68 -2.45 -10.51
N THR A 12 -8.57 -1.45 -10.59
CA THR A 12 -8.21 -0.04 -10.79
C THR A 12 -7.30 0.45 -9.67
N PHE A 13 -7.68 0.22 -8.41
CA PHE A 13 -6.88 0.63 -7.26
C PHE A 13 -5.53 -0.07 -7.19
N LYS A 14 -5.48 -1.38 -7.47
CA LYS A 14 -4.20 -2.10 -7.56
C LYS A 14 -3.26 -1.46 -8.59
N GLY A 15 -3.78 -1.10 -9.77
CA GLY A 15 -3.00 -0.43 -10.81
C GLY A 15 -2.43 0.92 -10.36
N VAL A 16 -3.26 1.74 -9.71
CA VAL A 16 -2.82 3.05 -9.18
C VAL A 16 -1.78 2.88 -8.06
N LEU A 17 -2.00 1.95 -7.13
CA LEU A 17 -1.05 1.69 -6.04
C LEU A 17 0.28 1.15 -6.56
N LEU A 18 0.28 0.28 -7.59
CA LEU A 18 1.50 -0.18 -8.23
C LEU A 18 2.28 0.97 -8.88
N ALA A 19 1.60 1.89 -9.56
CA ALA A 19 2.26 3.09 -10.10
C ALA A 19 2.86 3.96 -8.96
N CYS A 20 2.20 4.03 -7.81
CA CYS A 20 2.76 4.72 -6.64
C CYS A 20 4.02 4.03 -6.11
N VAL A 21 4.06 2.69 -6.13
CA VAL A 21 5.23 1.89 -5.75
C VAL A 21 6.40 2.21 -6.67
N GLU A 22 6.19 2.27 -7.98
CA GLU A 22 7.28 2.55 -8.94
C GLU A 22 7.82 3.98 -8.80
N GLU A 23 6.95 4.96 -8.55
CA GLU A 23 7.30 6.39 -8.48
C GLU A 23 7.62 6.88 -7.06
N GLY A 24 7.40 6.06 -6.03
CA GLY A 24 7.63 6.42 -4.62
C GLY A 24 6.69 7.49 -4.06
N ILE A 25 5.49 7.64 -4.62
CA ILE A 25 4.55 8.71 -4.23
C ILE A 25 3.70 8.27 -3.03
N VAL A 26 4.32 8.23 -1.85
CA VAL A 26 3.73 7.71 -0.61
C VAL A 26 2.42 8.39 -0.23
N LYS A 27 2.38 9.72 -0.28
CA LYS A 27 1.19 10.50 0.09
C LYS A 27 -0.01 10.13 -0.79
N PHE A 28 0.20 10.07 -2.10
CA PHE A 28 -0.87 9.73 -3.04
C PHE A 28 -1.31 8.28 -2.89
N GLY A 29 -0.37 7.35 -2.67
CA GLY A 29 -0.69 5.95 -2.35
C GLY A 29 -1.59 5.82 -1.11
N ASN A 30 -1.30 6.58 -0.04
CA ASN A 30 -2.13 6.63 1.15
C ASN A 30 -3.54 7.16 0.87
N ASP A 31 -3.63 8.27 0.14
CA ASP A 31 -4.91 8.89 -0.21
C ASP A 31 -5.77 7.90 -1.04
N CYS A 32 -5.15 7.24 -2.02
CA CYS A 32 -5.81 6.21 -2.83
C CYS A 32 -6.25 5.00 -2.01
N PHE A 33 -5.39 4.45 -1.14
CA PHE A 33 -5.73 3.29 -0.33
C PHE A 33 -6.88 3.60 0.64
N ASN A 34 -6.88 4.78 1.25
CA ASN A 34 -7.94 5.20 2.17
C ASN A 34 -9.27 5.44 1.45
N SER A 35 -9.24 6.09 0.27
CA SER A 35 -10.44 6.41 -0.50
C SER A 35 -11.19 5.16 -0.96
N MET A 36 -10.49 4.02 -1.15
CA MET A 36 -11.10 2.73 -1.48
C MET A 36 -12.34 2.46 -0.63
N ARG A 37 -12.19 2.52 0.70
CA ARG A 37 -13.28 2.22 1.63
C ARG A 37 -14.17 3.44 1.88
N SER A 38 -13.57 4.61 2.10
CA SER A 38 -14.32 5.79 2.56
C SER A 38 -15.19 6.42 1.46
N GLU A 39 -14.73 6.38 0.21
CA GLU A 39 -15.39 7.07 -0.92
C GLU A 39 -15.98 6.08 -1.93
N TYR A 40 -15.24 5.02 -2.25
CA TYR A 40 -15.62 4.08 -3.31
C TYR A 40 -16.31 2.81 -2.79
N HIS A 41 -16.34 2.61 -1.47
CA HIS A 41 -16.90 1.43 -0.80
C HIS A 41 -16.32 0.09 -1.28
N VAL A 42 -15.07 0.13 -1.75
CA VAL A 42 -14.25 -1.03 -2.11
C VAL A 42 -13.42 -1.43 -0.90
N LEU A 43 -13.53 -2.69 -0.48
CA LEU A 43 -12.68 -3.20 0.59
C LEU A 43 -11.30 -3.58 0.04
N PRO A 44 -10.21 -3.20 0.72
CA PRO A 44 -8.88 -3.63 0.33
C PRO A 44 -8.74 -5.16 0.46
N TRP A 45 -7.98 -5.75 -0.45
CA TRP A 45 -7.68 -7.18 -0.56
C TRP A 45 -6.18 -7.34 -0.36
N MET A 46 -5.73 -8.57 -0.25
CA MET A 46 -4.34 -8.91 0.04
C MET A 46 -3.35 -8.19 -0.90
N GLU A 47 -3.67 -8.06 -2.20
CA GLU A 47 -2.79 -7.37 -3.14
C GLU A 47 -2.63 -5.88 -2.86
N HIS A 48 -3.67 -5.21 -2.36
CA HIS A 48 -3.58 -3.78 -2.01
C HIS A 48 -2.68 -3.57 -0.79
N TYR A 49 -2.78 -4.44 0.21
CA TYR A 49 -1.88 -4.41 1.36
C TYR A 49 -0.43 -4.68 0.95
N ASP A 50 -0.20 -5.61 0.01
CA ASP A 50 1.14 -5.91 -0.47
C ASP A 50 1.77 -4.70 -1.16
N CYS A 51 1.00 -4.00 -2.01
CA CYS A 51 1.43 -2.75 -2.64
C CYS A 51 1.79 -1.67 -1.61
N MET A 52 1.01 -1.49 -0.54
CA MET A 52 1.33 -0.49 0.48
C MET A 52 2.61 -0.83 1.24
N ILE A 53 2.79 -2.10 1.62
CA ILE A 53 4.03 -2.56 2.27
C ILE A 53 5.22 -2.36 1.34
N GLU A 54 5.08 -2.69 0.05
CA GLU A 54 6.12 -2.49 -0.97
C GLU A 54 6.46 -1.02 -1.16
N LEU A 55 5.46 -0.14 -1.21
CA LEU A 55 5.62 1.30 -1.33
C LEU A 55 6.50 1.84 -0.19
N TYR A 56 6.13 1.55 1.06
CA TYR A 56 6.87 2.08 2.20
C TYR A 56 8.27 1.47 2.33
N SER A 57 8.39 0.14 2.18
CA SER A 57 9.68 -0.57 2.31
C SER A 57 10.68 -0.18 1.21
N GLY A 58 10.21 0.02 -0.02
CA GLY A 58 11.04 0.44 -1.15
C GLY A 58 11.63 1.83 -0.98
N HIS A 59 10.91 2.73 -0.29
CA HIS A 59 11.23 4.15 -0.17
C HIS A 59 11.72 4.58 1.22
N GLY A 60 11.92 3.63 2.14
CA GLY A 60 12.46 3.91 3.47
C GLY A 60 11.49 4.62 4.42
N CYS A 61 10.18 4.55 4.14
CA CYS A 61 9.13 5.16 4.97
C CYS A 61 8.79 4.25 6.15
N MET A 62 9.74 4.11 7.08
CA MET A 62 9.66 3.10 8.15
C MET A 62 8.58 3.43 9.19
N ASP A 63 8.33 4.70 9.48
CA ASP A 63 7.27 5.12 10.41
C ASP A 63 5.88 4.79 9.84
N GLU A 64 5.65 5.07 8.55
CA GLU A 64 4.44 4.70 7.85
C GLU A 64 4.29 3.19 7.76
N LEU A 65 5.37 2.46 7.46
CA LEU A 65 5.36 1.00 7.40
C LEU A 65 4.98 0.37 8.75
N GLU A 66 5.56 0.84 9.85
CA GLU A 66 5.24 0.35 11.18
C GLU A 66 3.77 0.62 11.53
N ASN A 67 3.31 1.84 11.31
CA ASN A 67 1.92 2.21 11.59
C ASN A 67 0.94 1.42 10.72
N PHE A 68 1.28 1.18 9.45
CA PHE A 68 0.47 0.36 8.56
C PHE A 68 0.38 -1.08 9.08
N MET A 69 1.50 -1.71 9.40
CA MET A 69 1.53 -3.08 9.94
C MET A 69 0.70 -3.23 11.23
N ARG A 70 0.63 -2.19 12.07
CA ARG A 70 -0.18 -2.18 13.30
C ARG A 70 -1.69 -2.00 13.05
N THR A 71 -2.06 -1.37 11.94
CA THR A 71 -3.46 -1.02 11.62
C THR A 71 -4.12 -1.95 10.59
N MET A 72 -3.33 -2.82 9.95
CA MET A 72 -3.83 -3.82 9.01
C MET A 72 -4.92 -4.69 9.63
N THR A 73 -6.00 -4.91 8.89
CA THR A 73 -7.13 -5.76 9.31
C THR A 73 -7.02 -7.20 8.79
N ILE A 74 -5.87 -7.57 8.23
CA ILE A 74 -5.59 -8.90 7.70
C ILE A 74 -4.34 -9.47 8.36
N GLU A 75 -4.25 -10.80 8.39
CA GLU A 75 -3.01 -11.47 8.75
C GLU A 75 -1.99 -11.31 7.61
N PRO A 76 -0.79 -10.77 7.88
CA PRO A 76 0.21 -10.59 6.84
C PRO A 76 0.72 -11.94 6.35
N THR A 77 0.96 -12.04 5.04
CA THR A 77 1.58 -13.23 4.46
C THR A 77 3.07 -13.31 4.81
N LEU A 78 3.67 -14.49 4.65
CA LEU A 78 5.12 -14.65 4.79
C LEU A 78 5.89 -13.73 3.83
N ALA A 79 5.37 -13.50 2.62
CA ALA A 79 6.00 -12.61 1.65
C ALA A 79 6.03 -11.15 2.14
N MET A 80 4.90 -10.67 2.70
CA MET A 80 4.80 -9.36 3.31
C MET A 80 5.79 -9.20 4.47
N LEU A 81 5.83 -10.18 5.39
CA LEU A 81 6.73 -10.17 6.54
C LEU A 81 8.21 -10.17 6.12
N ASN A 82 8.57 -10.97 5.12
CA ASN A 82 9.94 -10.98 4.58
C ASN A 82 10.32 -9.62 3.99
N ARG A 83 9.38 -8.94 3.33
CA ARG A 83 9.62 -7.58 2.78
C ARG A 83 9.84 -6.56 3.89
N VAL A 84 9.04 -6.61 4.96
CA VAL A 84 9.22 -5.78 6.16
C VAL A 84 10.58 -6.04 6.80
N LEU A 85 10.94 -7.31 7.01
CA LEU A 85 12.22 -7.69 7.59
C LEU A 85 13.41 -7.17 6.76
N ALA A 86 13.34 -7.32 5.44
CA ALA A 86 14.37 -6.80 4.53
C ALA A 86 14.50 -5.28 4.62
N ALA A 87 13.38 -4.57 4.75
CA ALA A 87 13.39 -3.12 4.97
C ALA A 87 14.05 -2.74 6.29
N CYS A 88 13.74 -3.42 7.40
CA CYS A 88 14.38 -3.18 8.69
C CYS A 88 15.89 -3.39 8.63
N GLN A 89 16.34 -4.52 8.07
CA GLN A 89 17.77 -4.82 7.93
C GLN A 89 18.52 -3.77 7.10
N LYS A 90 17.88 -3.23 6.05
CA LYS A 90 18.47 -2.18 5.22
C LYS A 90 18.59 -0.84 5.96
N ASN A 91 17.65 -0.53 6.86
CA ASN A 91 17.63 0.73 7.61
C ASN A 91 18.45 0.68 8.91
N GLU A 92 18.87 -0.50 9.37
CA GLU A 92 19.77 -0.68 10.53
C GLU A 92 21.27 -0.52 10.20
N CYS A 93 21.62 -0.25 8.93
CA CYS A 93 23.01 -0.01 8.53
C CYS A 93 23.37 1.48 8.71
N PRO A 94 24.36 1.83 9.56
CA PRO A 94 24.86 3.20 9.68
C PRO A 94 25.59 3.68 8.41
#